data_AF-A6F306-F1
#
_entry.id   AF-A6F306-F1
#
_cell.length_a   1.000
_cell.length_b   1.000
_cell.length_c   1.000
_cell.angle_alpha   90.00
_cell.angle_beta   90.00
_cell.angle_gamma   90.00
#
_symmetry.space_group_name_H-M   'P 1'
#
loop_
_entity.id
_entity.type
_entity.pdbx_description
1 polymer ?
#
loop_
_entity_poly.entity_id
_entity_poly.type
_entity_poly.pdbx_seq_one_letter_code
_entity_poly.pdbx_strand_id
1 'polypeptide(L)'
;MNASAHRFCAVDSIKAGDPLAGTATHAESNLLISWPRPKWSRSLRVARDMDDDLASQINRLAASGRRVNLIHQRGRPELSHRLYLLPEGRSFDVERSDLPAFLDALAAGNDLSGWNSEAMTGSLVLCCTHGRKDKCCAKFGYATYQALARAVADRDLPFEVWESSHLGGC
;
A
#
# COMPACT_ATOMS: atom_id res chain seq x y z
N MET A 1 23.01 -26.24 -18.20
CA MET A 1 22.90 -25.33 -17.04
C MET A 1 21.46 -25.36 -16.57
N ASN A 2 21.17 -26.10 -15.50
CA ASN A 2 19.80 -26.14 -14.96
C ASN A 2 19.47 -24.77 -14.39
N ALA A 3 18.48 -24.09 -14.97
CA ALA A 3 17.87 -22.93 -14.36
C ALA A 3 17.40 -23.37 -12.97
N SER A 4 18.00 -22.81 -11.91
CA SER A 4 17.54 -23.01 -10.54
C SER A 4 16.05 -22.67 -10.50
N ALA A 5 15.21 -23.68 -10.31
CA ALA A 5 13.77 -23.47 -10.19
C ALA A 5 13.54 -22.49 -9.03
N HIS A 6 12.94 -21.34 -9.32
CA HIS A 6 12.66 -20.34 -8.30
C HIS A 6 11.80 -20.97 -7.19
N ARG A 7 12.33 -21.04 -5.96
CA ARG A 7 11.55 -21.39 -4.76
C ARG A 7 10.66 -20.21 -4.39
N PHE A 8 9.42 -20.53 -4.04
CA PHE A 8 8.43 -19.58 -3.56
C PHE A 8 7.89 -20.06 -2.21
N CYS A 9 8.04 -19.23 -1.20
CA CYS A 9 7.43 -19.36 0.13
C CYS A 9 5.99 -19.89 0.08
N ALA A 10 5.11 -19.27 -0.72
CA ALA A 10 3.71 -19.68 -0.84
C ALA A 10 3.53 -21.15 -1.29
N VAL A 11 4.41 -21.66 -2.17
CA VAL A 11 4.35 -23.07 -2.62
C VAL A 11 4.81 -24.00 -1.52
N ASP A 12 5.85 -23.62 -0.78
CA ASP A 12 6.39 -24.42 0.31
C ASP A 12 5.42 -24.45 1.50
N SER A 13 4.79 -23.34 1.84
CA SER A 13 3.78 -23.23 2.90
C SER A 13 2.53 -24.06 2.62
N ILE A 14 2.01 -24.03 1.38
CA ILE A 14 0.88 -24.90 0.99
C ILE A 14 1.24 -26.38 1.16
N LYS A 15 2.46 -26.78 0.78
CA LYS A 15 2.93 -28.17 0.94
C LYS A 15 3.09 -28.57 2.40
N ALA A 16 3.49 -27.64 3.25
CA ALA A 16 3.62 -27.85 4.70
C ALA A 16 2.26 -27.92 5.41
N GLY A 17 1.16 -27.51 4.74
CA GLY A 17 -0.16 -27.41 5.35
C GLY A 17 -0.30 -26.18 6.24
N ASP A 18 0.51 -25.14 6.01
CA ASP A 18 0.40 -23.89 6.74
C ASP A 18 -0.99 -23.27 6.51
N PRO A 19 -1.62 -22.66 7.54
CA PRO A 19 -2.86 -21.94 7.37
C PRO A 19 -2.73 -20.81 6.34
N LEU A 20 -3.78 -20.59 5.54
CA LEU A 20 -3.81 -19.48 4.58
C LEU A 20 -3.81 -18.10 5.26
N ALA A 21 -4.41 -18.01 6.45
CA ALA A 21 -4.40 -16.79 7.24
C ALA A 21 -3.00 -16.54 7.80
N GLY A 22 -2.39 -15.43 7.41
CA GLY A 22 -1.07 -15.04 7.91
C GLY A 22 -1.12 -14.44 9.32
N THR A 23 0.06 -14.36 9.95
CA THR A 23 0.25 -13.80 11.30
C THR A 23 0.81 -12.38 11.28
N ALA A 24 0.71 -11.68 10.14
CA ALA A 24 1.23 -10.33 9.99
C ALA A 24 0.66 -9.39 11.06
N THR A 25 1.51 -8.53 11.61
CA THR A 25 1.08 -7.53 12.59
C THR A 25 0.11 -6.55 11.94
N HIS A 26 -1.05 -6.37 12.57
CA HIS A 26 -2.04 -5.38 12.18
C HIS A 26 -1.73 -4.08 12.91
N ALA A 27 -1.27 -3.06 12.18
CA ALA A 27 -1.07 -1.75 12.78
C ALA A 27 -2.41 -1.08 13.05
N GLU A 28 -2.58 -0.53 14.24
CA GLU A 28 -3.80 0.19 14.66
C GLU A 28 -4.01 1.48 13.86
N SER A 29 -2.92 2.10 13.40
CA SER A 29 -2.94 3.32 12.60
C SER A 29 -2.16 3.14 11.30
N ASN A 30 -2.77 3.52 10.18
CA ASN A 30 -2.19 3.40 8.85
C ASN A 30 -2.31 4.72 8.07
N LEU A 31 -1.30 4.98 7.24
CA LEU A 31 -1.34 5.94 6.15
C LEU A 31 -0.99 5.19 4.86
N LEU A 32 -1.91 5.16 3.92
CA LEU A 32 -1.66 4.61 2.59
C LEU A 32 -1.45 5.75 1.61
N ILE A 33 -0.38 5.71 0.83
CA ILE A 33 -0.02 6.76 -0.13
C ILE A 33 0.04 6.15 -1.52
N SER A 34 -0.81 6.60 -2.44
CA SER A 34 -0.71 6.13 -3.81
C SER A 34 0.61 6.57 -4.46
N TRP A 35 1.34 5.61 -5.04
CA TRP A 35 2.61 5.86 -5.71
C TRP A 35 2.81 4.83 -6.82
N PRO A 36 3.29 5.20 -8.02
CA PRO A 36 3.47 4.25 -9.11
C PRO A 36 4.31 3.04 -8.72
N ARG A 37 3.74 1.83 -8.83
CA ARG A 37 4.39 0.56 -8.47
C ARG A 37 5.81 0.40 -9.04
N PRO A 38 6.10 0.76 -10.31
CA PRO A 38 7.46 0.64 -10.84
C PRO A 38 8.50 1.42 -10.05
N LYS A 39 8.11 2.48 -9.33
CA LYS A 39 8.98 3.37 -8.56
C LYS A 39 9.27 2.88 -7.15
N TRP A 40 8.53 1.91 -6.61
CA TRP A 40 8.75 1.39 -5.26
C TRP A 40 10.20 0.89 -5.09
N SER A 41 10.80 1.19 -3.94
CA SER A 41 12.14 0.73 -3.58
C SER A 41 12.08 -0.69 -2.99
N ARG A 42 13.00 -1.10 -2.10
CA ARG A 42 12.81 -2.31 -1.27
C ARG A 42 12.00 -2.01 0.00
N SER A 43 11.86 -0.74 0.35
CA SER A 43 11.06 -0.25 1.48
C SER A 43 9.57 -0.32 1.18
N LEU A 44 8.76 -0.52 2.22
CA LEU A 44 7.31 -0.46 2.13
C LEU A 44 6.76 0.98 2.00
N ARG A 45 7.57 2.00 2.27
CA ARG A 45 7.14 3.42 2.31
C ARG A 45 7.99 4.40 1.49
N VAL A 46 9.06 3.92 0.82
CA VAL A 46 9.97 4.77 0.04
C VAL A 46 9.93 4.39 -1.43
N ALA A 47 9.80 5.38 -2.30
CA ALA A 47 9.95 5.24 -3.75
C ALA A 47 11.30 5.81 -4.22
N ARG A 48 11.75 5.40 -5.41
CA ARG A 48 13.05 5.81 -5.97
C ARG A 48 13.09 7.24 -6.51
N ASP A 49 11.92 7.81 -6.77
CA ASP A 49 11.73 9.19 -7.23
C ASP A 49 11.18 10.09 -6.11
N MET A 50 11.23 9.63 -4.87
CA MET A 50 10.94 10.42 -3.69
C MET A 50 12.20 11.17 -3.30
N ASP A 51 12.10 12.47 -3.05
CA ASP A 51 13.21 13.24 -2.51
C ASP A 51 13.52 12.85 -1.06
N ASP A 52 14.74 13.19 -0.61
CA ASP A 52 15.25 12.78 0.70
C ASP A 52 14.50 13.41 1.88
N ASP A 53 13.96 14.63 1.69
CA ASP A 53 13.23 15.36 2.72
C ASP A 53 11.85 14.72 2.97
N LEU A 54 11.12 14.41 1.89
CA LEU A 54 9.85 13.70 1.93
C LEU A 54 10.02 12.28 2.47
N ALA A 55 11.06 11.57 2.04
CA ALA A 55 11.38 10.26 2.59
C ALA A 55 11.66 10.35 4.10
N SER A 56 12.33 11.41 4.55
CA SER A 56 12.60 11.68 5.97
C SER A 56 11.33 12.01 6.75
N GLN A 57 10.41 12.82 6.21
CA GLN A 57 9.09 13.09 6.80
C GLN A 57 8.28 11.80 6.99
N ILE A 58 8.18 10.97 5.95
CA ILE A 58 7.48 9.69 5.99
C ILE A 58 8.10 8.75 7.04
N ASN A 59 9.43 8.74 7.16
CA ASN A 59 10.11 7.95 8.19
C ASN A 59 9.83 8.45 9.61
N ARG A 60 9.72 9.76 9.83
CA ARG A 60 9.33 10.32 11.14
C ARG A 60 7.90 9.94 11.52
N LEU A 61 6.96 10.04 10.58
CA LEU A 61 5.58 9.54 10.78
C LEU A 61 5.55 8.04 11.10
N ALA A 62 6.38 7.25 10.41
CA ALA A 62 6.49 5.83 10.72
C ALA A 62 7.04 5.56 12.12
N ALA A 63 8.04 6.34 12.55
CA ALA A 63 8.62 6.23 13.88
C ALA A 63 7.64 6.65 15.00
N SER A 64 6.62 7.45 14.71
CA SER A 64 5.55 7.80 15.66
C SER A 64 4.48 6.71 15.82
N GLY A 65 4.67 5.52 15.22
CA GLY A 65 3.78 4.37 15.35
C GLY A 65 2.75 4.22 14.23
N ARG A 66 2.66 5.17 13.29
CA ARG A 66 1.77 5.04 12.13
C ARG A 66 2.41 4.16 11.05
N ARG A 67 1.73 3.10 10.63
CA ARG A 67 2.21 2.28 9.52
C ARG A 67 1.99 3.01 8.20
N VAL A 68 3.06 3.31 7.46
CA VAL A 68 2.96 3.93 6.13
C VAL A 68 3.17 2.90 5.05
N ASN A 69 2.28 2.76 4.07
CA ASN A 69 2.45 1.86 2.92
C ASN A 69 2.24 2.62 1.60
N LEU A 70 3.01 2.29 0.57
CA LEU A 70 2.71 2.74 -0.79
C LEU A 70 1.67 1.81 -1.42
N ILE A 71 0.67 2.39 -2.07
CA ILE A 71 -0.38 1.67 -2.80
C ILE A 71 -0.40 2.08 -4.27
N HIS A 72 -0.95 1.24 -5.14
CA HIS A 72 -1.08 1.54 -6.56
C HIS A 72 -2.36 0.97 -7.16
N GLN A 73 -2.97 1.76 -8.04
CA GLN A 73 -4.09 1.38 -8.87
C GLN A 73 -3.88 2.04 -10.23
N ARG A 74 -4.15 1.30 -11.31
CA ARG A 74 -4.03 1.82 -12.67
C ARG A 74 -5.14 2.85 -12.94
N GLY A 75 -4.84 3.84 -13.78
CA GLY A 75 -5.80 4.87 -14.16
C GLY A 75 -5.97 6.01 -13.15
N ARG A 76 -5.22 5.99 -12.03
CA ARG A 76 -5.17 7.13 -11.10
C ARG A 76 -4.45 8.34 -11.74
N PRO A 77 -4.87 9.57 -11.43
CA PRO A 77 -4.20 10.78 -11.91
C PRO A 77 -2.72 10.80 -11.55
N GLU A 78 -1.86 11.22 -12.48
CA GLU A 78 -0.41 11.21 -12.25
C GLU A 78 0.02 12.33 -11.29
N LEU A 79 -0.64 13.49 -11.31
CA LEU A 79 -0.26 14.68 -10.53
C LEU A 79 -0.94 14.76 -9.15
N SER A 80 -1.65 13.72 -8.74
CA SER A 80 -2.30 13.65 -7.44
C SER A 80 -2.02 12.32 -6.74
N HIS A 81 -1.89 12.36 -5.42
CA HIS A 81 -1.89 11.20 -4.56
C HIS A 81 -3.28 10.98 -3.97
N ARG A 82 -3.84 9.80 -4.15
CA ARG A 82 -4.86 9.25 -3.24
C ARG A 82 -4.19 8.83 -1.94
N LEU A 83 -4.67 9.34 -0.82
CA LEU A 83 -4.26 9.00 0.54
C LEU A 83 -5.42 8.35 1.29
N TYR A 84 -5.11 7.41 2.19
CA TYR A 84 -6.08 6.88 3.16
C TYR A 84 -5.51 6.97 4.57
N LEU A 85 -6.30 7.50 5.50
CA LEU A 85 -6.01 7.56 6.93
C LEU A 85 -6.93 6.60 7.69
N LEU A 86 -6.32 5.66 8.40
CA LEU A 86 -6.99 4.69 9.26
C LEU A 86 -6.40 4.80 10.67
N PRO A 87 -7.22 4.75 11.74
CA PRO A 87 -8.65 4.41 11.76
C PRO A 87 -9.59 5.58 11.46
N GLU A 88 -9.06 6.74 11.07
CA GLU A 88 -9.85 7.95 10.82
C GLU A 88 -10.94 7.77 9.75
N GLY A 89 -10.79 6.78 8.86
CA GLY A 89 -11.80 6.44 7.87
C GLY A 89 -11.96 7.53 6.81
N ARG A 90 -10.85 8.19 6.46
CA ARG A 90 -10.82 9.31 5.51
C ARG A 90 -9.92 9.00 4.32
N SER A 91 -10.33 9.46 3.15
CA SER A 91 -9.48 9.51 1.97
C SER A 91 -9.32 10.93 1.48
N PHE A 92 -8.19 11.21 0.83
CA PHE A 92 -7.82 12.53 0.31
C PHE A 92 -7.26 12.36 -1.10
N ASP A 93 -7.56 13.30 -1.98
CA ASP A 93 -6.75 13.52 -3.18
C ASP A 93 -5.92 14.79 -2.94
N VAL A 94 -4.59 14.62 -2.89
CA VAL A 94 -3.63 15.69 -2.59
C VAL A 94 -2.74 15.87 -3.80
N GLU A 95 -2.53 17.11 -4.26
CA GLU A 95 -1.57 17.35 -5.34
C GLU A 95 -0.18 16.88 -4.94
N ARG A 96 0.62 16.37 -5.88
CA ARG A 96 1.95 15.85 -5.56
C ARG A 96 2.85 16.86 -4.85
N SER A 97 2.75 18.14 -5.24
CA SER A 97 3.50 19.24 -4.62
C SER A 97 3.07 19.52 -3.18
N ASP A 98 1.84 19.19 -2.81
CA ASP A 98 1.25 19.51 -1.51
C ASP A 98 1.41 18.38 -0.50
N LEU A 99 1.89 17.21 -0.93
CA LEU A 99 2.09 16.06 -0.05
C LEU A 99 2.99 16.40 1.16
N PRO A 100 4.13 17.10 1.05
CA PRO A 100 4.94 17.47 2.22
C PRO A 100 4.15 18.29 3.24
N ALA A 101 3.39 19.30 2.79
CA ALA A 101 2.58 20.14 3.66
C ALA A 101 1.45 19.35 4.35
N PHE A 102 0.82 18.42 3.63
CA PHE A 102 -0.17 17.50 4.19
C PHE A 102 0.44 16.62 5.30
N LEU A 103 1.63 16.05 5.05
CA LEU A 103 2.31 15.19 6.02
C LEU A 103 2.74 15.96 7.27
N ASP A 104 3.21 17.20 7.13
CA ASP A 104 3.56 18.06 8.26
C ASP A 104 2.32 18.40 9.11
N ALA A 105 1.19 18.74 8.47
CA ALA A 105 -0.07 18.98 9.17
C ALA A 105 -0.56 17.73 9.91
N LEU A 106 -0.50 16.56 9.27
CA LEU A 106 -0.84 15.28 9.88
C LEU A 106 0.07 14.96 11.08
N ALA A 107 1.38 15.17 10.95
CA ALA A 107 2.35 14.92 12.02
C ALA A 107 2.13 15.84 13.24
N ALA A 108 1.72 17.09 12.99
CA ALA A 108 1.41 18.06 14.04
C ALA A 108 0.03 17.84 14.70
N GLY A 109 -0.81 16.95 14.14
CA GLY A 109 -2.19 16.77 14.59
C GLY A 109 -3.08 17.97 14.27
N ASN A 110 -2.73 18.73 13.23
CA ASN A 110 -3.50 19.89 12.78
C ASN A 110 -4.77 19.46 12.03
N ASP A 111 -5.69 20.40 11.89
CA ASP A 111 -6.86 20.23 11.03
C ASP A 111 -6.44 20.04 9.57
N LEU A 112 -7.02 19.02 8.92
CA LEU A 112 -6.78 18.67 7.51
C LEU A 112 -7.90 19.19 6.59
N SER A 113 -8.82 20.02 7.09
CA SER A 113 -9.93 20.59 6.31
C SER A 113 -9.49 21.44 5.11
N GLY A 114 -8.23 21.89 5.08
CA GLY A 114 -7.63 22.56 3.92
C GLY A 114 -7.43 21.65 2.69
N TRP A 115 -7.55 20.33 2.85
CA TRP A 115 -7.50 19.36 1.76
C TRP A 115 -8.87 18.71 1.53
N ASN A 116 -9.22 18.52 0.26
CA ASN A 116 -10.45 17.83 -0.09
C ASN A 116 -10.41 16.39 0.44
N SER A 117 -11.45 16.01 1.18
CA SER A 117 -11.49 14.74 1.88
C SER A 117 -12.88 14.13 1.89
N GLU A 118 -12.89 12.81 1.73
CA GLU A 118 -14.10 11.99 1.65
C GLU A 118 -14.10 10.99 2.80
N ALA A 119 -15.28 10.78 3.41
CA ALA A 119 -15.47 9.66 4.31
C ALA A 119 -15.38 8.35 3.51
N MET A 120 -14.66 7.36 4.04
CA MET A 120 -14.61 6.04 3.45
C MET A 120 -15.95 5.35 3.63
N THR A 121 -16.61 5.01 2.51
CA THR A 121 -17.93 4.37 2.51
C THR A 121 -17.86 2.85 2.32
N GLY A 122 -16.70 2.31 1.92
CA GLY A 122 -16.44 0.90 1.70
C GLY A 122 -15.15 0.43 2.34
N SER A 123 -14.94 -0.89 2.35
CA SER A 123 -13.68 -1.48 2.83
C SER A 123 -12.57 -1.36 1.80
N LEU A 124 -11.33 -1.40 2.27
CA LEU A 124 -10.14 -1.52 1.42
C LEU A 124 -9.57 -2.93 1.51
N VAL A 125 -9.24 -3.50 0.36
CA VAL A 125 -8.48 -4.75 0.26
C VAL A 125 -7.13 -4.44 -0.35
N LEU A 126 -6.06 -4.70 0.41
CA LEU A 126 -4.69 -4.50 -0.04
C LEU A 126 -4.08 -5.82 -0.48
N CYS A 127 -3.59 -5.87 -1.72
CA CYS A 127 -2.85 -7.01 -2.25
C CYS A 127 -1.38 -6.67 -2.37
N CYS A 128 -0.53 -7.33 -1.58
CA CYS A 128 0.91 -7.14 -1.73
C CYS A 128 1.37 -7.64 -3.12
N THR A 129 1.93 -6.74 -3.93
CA THR A 129 2.52 -7.08 -5.24
C THR A 129 4.02 -6.74 -5.30
N HIS A 130 4.64 -6.57 -4.13
CA HIS A 130 5.96 -5.97 -4.00
C HIS A 130 7.13 -6.92 -4.31
N GLY A 131 7.36 -7.19 -5.61
CA GLY A 131 8.34 -8.19 -6.06
C GLY A 131 9.81 -7.94 -5.71
N ARG A 132 10.19 -6.69 -5.41
CA ARG A 132 11.56 -6.35 -4.96
C ARG A 132 11.83 -6.86 -3.54
N LYS A 133 10.79 -6.96 -2.72
CA LYS A 133 10.86 -7.49 -1.36
C LYS A 133 10.59 -9.00 -1.39
N ASP A 134 9.48 -9.42 -2.00
CA ASP A 134 9.02 -10.82 -1.98
C ASP A 134 8.64 -11.35 -3.36
N LYS A 135 9.33 -12.39 -3.80
CA LYS A 135 9.07 -13.05 -5.10
C LYS A 135 7.68 -13.67 -5.17
N CYS A 136 7.17 -14.20 -4.05
CA CYS A 136 5.83 -14.78 -3.95
C CYS A 136 4.75 -13.73 -4.22
N CYS A 137 4.88 -12.54 -3.63
CA CYS A 137 3.95 -11.43 -3.82
C CYS A 137 3.95 -10.92 -5.28
N ALA A 138 5.11 -10.87 -5.92
CA ALA A 138 5.20 -10.51 -7.34
C ALA A 138 4.39 -11.47 -8.25
N LYS A 139 4.49 -12.77 -7.98
CA LYS A 139 3.87 -13.81 -8.82
C LYS A 139 2.41 -14.04 -8.46
N PHE A 140 2.16 -14.44 -7.21
CA PHE A 140 0.85 -14.86 -6.75
C PHE A 140 0.00 -13.68 -6.29
N GLY A 141 0.62 -12.70 -5.60
CA GLY A 141 -0.09 -11.50 -5.15
C GLY A 141 -0.62 -10.64 -6.30
N TYR A 142 0.13 -10.50 -7.39
CA TYR A 142 -0.35 -9.79 -8.58
C TYR A 142 -1.53 -10.52 -9.26
N ALA A 143 -1.47 -11.85 -9.38
CA ALA A 143 -2.58 -12.63 -9.91
C ALA A 143 -3.84 -12.50 -9.03
N THR A 144 -3.69 -12.55 -7.70
CA THR A 144 -4.79 -12.32 -6.74
C THR A 144 -5.38 -10.92 -6.89
N TYR A 145 -4.53 -9.89 -6.99
CA TYR A 145 -4.97 -8.52 -7.23
C TYR A 145 -5.84 -8.42 -8.50
N GLN A 146 -5.38 -8.99 -9.62
CA GLN A 146 -6.13 -8.97 -10.87
C GLN A 146 -7.49 -9.68 -10.75
N ALA A 147 -7.53 -10.84 -10.09
CA ALA A 147 -8.77 -11.58 -9.87
C ALA A 147 -9.76 -10.79 -8.99
N LEU A 148 -9.28 -10.18 -7.91
CA LEU A 148 -10.12 -9.37 -7.01
C LEU A 148 -10.61 -8.09 -7.69
N ALA A 149 -9.73 -7.35 -8.36
CA ALA A 149 -10.10 -6.13 -9.08
C ALA A 149 -11.17 -6.41 -10.15
N ARG A 150 -11.02 -7.53 -10.88
CA ARG A 150 -12.04 -7.98 -11.84
C ARG A 150 -13.35 -8.34 -11.14
N ALA A 151 -13.31 -9.13 -10.08
CA ALA A 151 -14.51 -9.55 -9.36
C ALA A 151 -15.28 -8.36 -8.76
N VAL A 152 -14.57 -7.35 -8.25
CA VAL A 152 -15.18 -6.10 -7.75
C VAL A 152 -15.88 -5.37 -8.88
N ALA A 153 -15.21 -5.17 -10.03
CA ALA A 153 -15.80 -4.48 -11.16
C ALA A 153 -16.99 -5.24 -11.78
N ASP A 154 -16.85 -6.56 -11.96
CA ASP A 154 -17.88 -7.40 -12.60
C ASP A 154 -19.15 -7.53 -11.74
N ARG A 155 -19.05 -7.37 -10.42
CA ARG A 155 -20.14 -7.63 -9.46
C ARG A 155 -20.55 -6.42 -8.63
N ASP A 156 -19.97 -5.25 -8.88
CA ASP A 156 -20.21 -4.01 -8.13
C ASP A 156 -20.10 -4.20 -6.60
N LEU A 157 -18.98 -4.79 -6.16
CA LEU A 157 -18.78 -5.09 -4.74
C LEU A 157 -18.38 -3.83 -3.94
N PRO A 158 -18.81 -3.69 -2.67
CA PRO A 158 -18.64 -2.46 -1.88
C PRO A 158 -17.24 -2.34 -1.24
N PHE A 159 -16.19 -2.68 -1.97
CA PHE A 159 -14.81 -2.51 -1.50
C PHE A 159 -13.86 -2.18 -2.64
N GLU A 160 -12.86 -1.35 -2.33
CA GLU A 160 -11.79 -1.01 -3.26
C GLU A 160 -10.63 -2.00 -3.13
N VAL A 161 -9.98 -2.33 -4.25
CA VAL A 161 -8.82 -3.23 -4.28
C VAL A 161 -7.60 -2.47 -4.78
N TRP A 162 -6.55 -2.47 -3.97
CA TRP A 162 -5.29 -1.80 -4.25
C TRP A 162 -4.13 -2.77 -4.29
N GLU A 163 -3.22 -2.55 -5.25
CA GLU A 163 -1.88 -3.11 -5.09
C GLU A 163 -1.20 -2.39 -3.93
N SER A 164 -0.43 -3.10 -3.11
CA SER A 164 0.29 -2.54 -1.98
C SER A 164 1.75 -2.97 -2.00
N SER A 165 2.59 -2.11 -1.45
CA SER A 165 3.92 -2.48 -0.98
C SER A 165 3.81 -3.52 0.15
N HIS A 166 4.94 -4.09 0.54
CA HIS A 166 5.00 -5.20 1.51
C HIS A 166 4.21 -4.91 2.80
N LEU A 167 3.32 -5.85 3.16
CA LEU A 167 2.41 -5.74 4.30
C LEU A 167 2.98 -6.36 5.59
N GLY A 168 4.04 -7.17 5.49
CA GLY A 168 4.50 -8.00 6.60
C GLY A 168 3.90 -9.40 6.53
N GLY A 169 4.37 -10.29 7.42
CA GLY A 169 4.06 -11.72 7.39
C GLY A 169 4.92 -12.50 6.38
N CYS A 170 5.10 -13.78 6.67
CA CYS A 170 5.70 -14.77 5.80
C CYS A 170 4.67 -15.87 5.55
#